data_AF-A0A5U9P1Q0-F1
#
_entry.id   AF-A0A5U9P1Q0-F1
#
_cell.length_a   1.000
_cell.length_b   1.000
_cell.length_c   1.000
_cell.angle_alpha   90.00
_cell.angle_beta   90.00
_cell.angle_gamma   90.00
#
_symmetry.space_group_name_H-M   'P 1'
#
loop_
_entity.id
_entity.type
_entity.pdbx_description
1 polymer ?
#
loop_
_entity_poly.entity_id
_entity_poly.type
_entity_poly.pdbx_seq_one_letter_code
_entity_poly.pdbx_strand_id
1 'polypeptide(L)'
;MTVRLAPDVAQTFRSSVSWSGGDQWPHVLQKMLDVNGLKADVNSSRREVIVQYAQKVSIPTQASHGKLAQPTGTVADKSPVAVLKTPLIPKLTEGTKPVMPDKSTPQLKHDSVIKVAPLAKPAPIFKLWTMEKGTTLKAGYMAWASKENCPVGKGKWSVRWDTDTDYPIDYPLRFTGKNFEDVTDQLFDFYRRTQAPLYVIGYRPQCLIVISDKK
;
A
#
# COMPACT_ATOMS: atom_id res chain seq x y z
N MET A 1 -14.79 11.24 2.14
CA MET A 1 -13.59 11.79 1.46
C MET A 1 -13.87 11.70 -0.02
N THR A 2 -13.75 12.80 -0.76
CA THR A 2 -14.07 12.83 -2.20
C THR A 2 -12.78 12.87 -3.00
N VAL A 3 -12.58 11.92 -3.90
CA VAL A 3 -11.40 11.87 -4.78
C VAL A 3 -11.80 12.39 -6.15
N ARG A 4 -11.01 13.28 -6.73
CA ARG A 4 -11.25 13.88 -8.04
C ARG A 4 -9.97 13.88 -8.87
N LEU A 5 -10.13 13.59 -10.15
CA LEU A 5 -9.06 13.72 -11.14
C LEU A 5 -9.13 15.13 -11.75
N ALA A 6 -7.99 15.77 -11.96
CA ALA A 6 -7.92 16.95 -12.81
C ALA A 6 -8.37 16.58 -14.24
N PRO A 7 -9.05 17.46 -15.00
CA PRO A 7 -9.65 17.10 -16.29
C PRO A 7 -8.66 16.47 -17.29
N ASP A 8 -7.43 16.98 -17.33
CA ASP A 8 -6.33 16.42 -18.14
C ASP A 8 -5.95 15.00 -17.72
N VAL A 9 -5.83 14.70 -16.42
CA VAL A 9 -5.59 13.33 -15.95
C VAL A 9 -6.78 12.43 -16.31
N ALA A 10 -8.01 12.91 -16.18
CA ALA A 10 -9.21 12.13 -16.51
C ALA A 10 -9.35 11.80 -18.02
N GLN A 11 -8.75 12.60 -18.91
CA GLN A 11 -8.79 12.39 -20.37
C GLN A 11 -7.56 11.63 -20.89
N THR A 12 -6.38 12.00 -20.39
CA THR A 12 -5.06 11.61 -20.91
C THR A 12 -4.47 10.39 -20.20
N PHE A 13 -4.78 10.15 -18.92
CA PHE A 13 -4.19 9.04 -18.16
C PHE A 13 -4.88 7.71 -18.47
N ARG A 14 -4.15 6.79 -19.13
CA ARG A 14 -4.66 5.46 -19.54
C ARG A 14 -4.00 4.28 -18.81
N SER A 15 -3.03 4.54 -17.92
CA SER A 15 -2.39 3.51 -17.11
C SER A 15 -3.29 3.08 -15.95
N SER A 16 -3.22 1.81 -15.56
CA SER A 16 -3.79 1.36 -14.29
C SER A 16 -2.83 1.65 -13.14
N VAL A 17 -3.35 2.23 -12.06
CA VAL A 17 -2.61 2.39 -10.81
C VAL A 17 -2.93 1.26 -9.86
N SER A 18 -1.89 0.66 -9.27
CA SER A 18 -2.02 -0.32 -8.19
C SER A 18 -1.21 0.15 -6.99
N TRP A 19 -1.68 -0.16 -5.78
CA TRP A 19 -0.98 0.14 -4.55
C TRP A 19 -0.93 -1.08 -3.63
N SER A 20 0.14 -1.22 -2.86
CA SER A 20 0.16 -2.14 -1.73
C SER A 20 -0.43 -1.43 -0.51
N GLY A 21 -1.38 -2.06 0.16
CA GLY A 21 -1.77 -1.67 1.52
C GLY A 21 -0.68 -2.03 2.54
N GLY A 22 -0.69 -1.36 3.69
CA GLY A 22 0.25 -1.58 4.80
C GLY A 22 0.65 -0.28 5.48
N ASP A 23 0.84 0.77 4.69
CA ASP A 23 1.17 2.14 5.15
C ASP A 23 -0.06 3.05 5.27
N GLN A 24 0.13 4.22 5.88
CA GLN A 24 -0.88 5.29 5.94
C GLN A 24 -1.28 5.77 4.53
N TRP A 25 -2.58 5.89 4.28
CA TRP A 25 -3.12 6.15 2.92
C TRP A 25 -2.54 7.38 2.21
N PRO A 26 -2.20 8.52 2.86
CA PRO A 26 -1.61 9.66 2.15
C PRO A 26 -0.20 9.35 1.62
N HIS A 27 0.61 8.60 2.39
CA HIS A 27 1.95 8.17 1.97
C HIS A 27 1.88 7.15 0.84
N VAL A 28 0.95 6.19 0.91
CA VAL A 28 0.70 5.22 -0.17
C VAL A 28 0.27 5.94 -1.45
N LEU A 29 -0.69 6.87 -1.34
CA LEU A 29 -1.18 7.67 -2.47
C LEU A 29 -0.05 8.48 -3.10
N GLN A 30 0.70 9.26 -2.30
CA GLN A 30 1.79 10.09 -2.79
C GLN A 30 2.85 9.26 -3.53
N LYS A 31 3.27 8.13 -2.94
CA LYS A 31 4.27 7.21 -3.50
C LYS A 31 3.80 6.54 -4.79
N MET A 32 2.52 6.17 -4.88
CA MET A 32 1.92 5.59 -6.08
C MET A 32 1.82 6.62 -7.22
N LEU A 33 1.41 7.86 -6.90
CA LEU A 33 1.29 8.93 -7.88
C LEU A 33 2.65 9.40 -8.40
N ASP A 34 3.66 9.52 -7.54
CA ASP A 34 5.01 9.93 -7.92
C ASP A 34 5.64 8.99 -8.95
N VAL A 35 5.46 7.67 -8.80
CA VAL A 35 5.89 6.65 -9.77
C VAL A 35 5.20 6.79 -11.14
N ASN A 36 4.02 7.42 -11.19
CA ASN A 36 3.24 7.64 -12.40
C ASN A 36 3.33 9.09 -12.95
N GLY A 37 4.23 9.93 -12.40
CA GLY A 37 4.34 11.34 -12.81
C GLY A 37 3.14 12.21 -12.39
N LEU A 38 2.40 11.79 -11.38
CA LEU A 38 1.24 12.47 -10.80
C LEU A 38 1.57 13.03 -9.40
N LYS A 39 0.72 13.92 -8.89
CA LYS A 39 0.70 14.43 -7.52
C LYS A 39 -0.74 14.48 -7.01
N ALA A 40 -0.92 14.40 -5.69
CA ALA A 40 -2.19 14.70 -5.03
C ALA A 40 -2.09 16.00 -4.23
N ASP A 41 -3.06 16.89 -4.40
CA ASP A 41 -3.42 17.87 -3.37
C ASP A 41 -4.42 17.21 -2.40
N VAL A 42 -4.26 17.44 -1.10
CA VAL A 42 -5.10 16.84 -0.06
C VAL A 42 -5.68 17.93 0.83
N ASN A 43 -6.91 18.34 0.52
CA ASN A 43 -7.63 19.35 1.28
C ASN A 43 -8.37 18.70 2.46
N SER A 44 -7.67 18.57 3.59
CA SER A 44 -8.21 17.99 4.83
C SER A 44 -9.50 18.68 5.30
N SER A 45 -9.59 20.01 5.16
CA SER A 45 -10.76 20.81 5.59
C SER A 45 -12.01 20.51 4.75
N ARG A 46 -11.86 20.30 3.44
CA ARG A 46 -12.95 19.92 2.52
C ARG A 46 -13.16 18.41 2.41
N ARG A 47 -12.29 17.60 3.04
CA ARG A 47 -12.19 16.15 2.87
C ARG A 47 -12.09 15.74 1.40
N GLU A 48 -11.34 16.52 0.61
CA GLU A 48 -11.18 16.39 -0.84
C GLU A 48 -9.73 16.02 -1.21
N VAL A 49 -9.56 15.24 -2.27
CA VAL A 49 -8.26 14.85 -2.83
C VAL A 49 -8.28 15.10 -4.33
N ILE A 50 -7.37 15.91 -4.84
CA ILE A 50 -7.29 16.27 -6.27
C ILE A 50 -6.00 15.72 -6.85
N VAL A 51 -6.10 14.88 -7.89
CA VAL A 51 -4.96 14.24 -8.55
C VAL A 51 -4.64 14.95 -9.89
N GLN A 52 -3.40 15.40 -10.05
CA GLN A 52 -2.92 16.16 -11.20
C GLN A 52 -1.53 15.68 -11.67
N TYR A 53 -1.10 16.06 -12.88
CA TYR A 53 0.26 15.77 -13.35
C TYR A 53 1.32 16.59 -12.60
N ALA A 54 2.40 15.94 -12.15
CA ALA A 54 3.49 16.57 -11.40
C ALA A 54 4.19 17.70 -12.19
N GLN A 55 4.24 17.54 -13.52
CA GLN A 55 4.79 18.51 -14.48
C GLN A 55 3.84 19.67 -14.82
N LYS A 56 2.63 19.71 -14.25
CA LYS A 56 1.71 20.86 -14.32
C LYS A 56 1.56 21.50 -12.93
N VAL A 57 2.63 22.19 -12.51
CA VAL A 57 2.57 23.18 -11.41
C VAL A 57 1.89 24.43 -11.95
N SER A 58 0.58 24.35 -12.12
CA SER A 58 -0.28 25.48 -12.47
C SER A 58 -0.78 26.15 -11.19
N ILE A 59 -0.24 27.34 -10.94
CA ILE A 59 -0.56 28.26 -9.84
C ILE A 59 -2.08 28.36 -9.60
N PRO A 60 -2.57 28.43 -8.34
CA PRO A 60 -3.95 28.77 -8.05
C PRO A 60 -4.25 30.20 -8.49
N THR A 61 -4.99 30.38 -9.59
CA THR A 61 -5.32 31.72 -10.11
C THR A 61 -6.42 32.38 -9.27
N GLN A 62 -6.02 33.25 -8.34
CA GLN A 62 -6.77 34.46 -8.03
C GLN A 62 -5.86 35.67 -8.24
N ALA A 63 -6.31 36.61 -9.07
CA ALA A 63 -5.58 37.83 -9.43
C ALA A 63 -6.10 39.04 -8.62
N SER A 64 -5.46 40.20 -8.83
CA SER A 64 -5.76 41.52 -8.22
C SER A 64 -5.48 41.63 -6.71
N HIS A 65 -4.64 42.54 -6.21
CA HIS A 65 -3.68 43.52 -6.80
C HIS A 65 -2.46 43.59 -5.85
N GLY A 66 -1.23 43.98 -6.20
CA GLY A 66 -0.68 44.53 -7.44
C GLY A 66 0.05 45.87 -7.21
N LYS A 67 1.41 45.87 -7.11
CA LYS A 67 2.28 47.04 -7.41
C LYS A 67 3.76 46.64 -7.59
N LEU A 68 4.48 47.35 -8.46
CA LEU A 68 5.90 47.19 -8.80
C LEU A 68 6.78 48.20 -8.04
N ALA A 69 7.95 47.79 -7.50
CA ALA A 69 9.02 48.70 -7.04
C ALA A 69 10.42 48.02 -6.91
N GLN A 70 11.38 48.49 -7.71
CA GLN A 70 12.84 48.25 -7.72
C GLN A 70 13.45 49.47 -8.48
N PRO A 71 14.70 49.98 -8.32
CA PRO A 71 15.96 49.44 -7.73
C PRO A 71 16.44 50.25 -6.48
N THR A 72 17.62 50.11 -5.84
CA THR A 72 19.04 49.90 -6.25
C THR A 72 19.88 49.44 -5.04
N GLY A 73 21.03 48.74 -5.10
CA GLY A 73 21.77 48.12 -6.23
C GLY A 73 23.29 48.44 -6.26
N THR A 74 24.12 47.49 -6.73
CA THR A 74 25.57 47.67 -7.11
C THR A 74 26.55 47.72 -5.90
N VAL A 75 27.81 47.22 -5.92
CA VAL A 75 28.82 47.05 -7.00
C VAL A 75 29.65 45.75 -6.85
N ALA A 76 29.91 45.06 -7.99
CA ALA A 76 31.04 44.18 -8.43
C ALA A 76 31.88 43.34 -7.40
N ASP A 77 32.68 42.32 -7.76
CA ASP A 77 33.27 41.84 -9.03
C ASP A 77 33.69 40.34 -8.79
N LYS A 78 33.93 39.39 -9.72
CA LYS A 78 34.18 39.34 -11.19
C LYS A 78 33.47 38.15 -11.85
N SER A 79 33.62 38.03 -13.17
CA SER A 79 33.41 36.83 -14.01
C SER A 79 34.64 36.66 -14.95
N PRO A 80 34.85 35.57 -15.75
CA PRO A 80 33.85 34.97 -16.66
C PRO A 80 33.92 33.44 -16.92
N VAL A 81 32.82 32.89 -17.49
CA VAL A 81 32.65 31.68 -18.36
C VAL A 81 33.19 30.28 -17.93
N ALA A 82 32.65 29.13 -18.39
CA ALA A 82 31.30 28.67 -18.78
C ALA A 82 31.32 27.14 -19.10
N VAL A 83 30.15 26.56 -19.43
CA VAL A 83 29.94 25.35 -20.29
C VAL A 83 29.96 23.91 -19.65
N LEU A 84 28.82 23.19 -19.83
CA LEU A 84 28.60 21.71 -19.95
C LEU A 84 28.58 20.69 -18.76
N LYS A 85 27.36 20.14 -18.54
CA LYS A 85 26.92 18.71 -18.65
C LYS A 85 27.45 17.54 -17.76
N THR A 86 26.48 16.97 -17.02
CA THR A 86 26.20 15.51 -16.78
C THR A 86 27.11 14.65 -15.88
N PRO A 87 26.61 13.52 -15.32
CA PRO A 87 27.25 12.78 -14.23
C PRO A 87 28.28 11.71 -14.65
N LEU A 88 29.05 11.24 -13.67
CA LEU A 88 30.12 10.25 -13.78
C LEU A 88 29.60 8.81 -13.94
N ILE A 89 30.20 8.06 -14.87
CA ILE A 89 30.14 6.59 -14.95
C ILE A 89 31.54 6.04 -15.31
N PRO A 90 32.16 5.19 -14.48
CA PRO A 90 33.24 4.29 -14.91
C PRO A 90 32.62 3.05 -15.60
N LYS A 91 32.91 2.70 -16.87
CA LYS A 91 34.19 2.31 -17.51
C LYS A 91 34.69 0.92 -17.05
N LEU A 92 35.19 -0.02 -17.88
CA LEU A 92 35.04 -0.42 -19.30
C LEU A 92 36.08 -1.52 -19.57
N THR A 93 35.66 -2.70 -20.04
CA THR A 93 36.47 -3.65 -20.84
C THR A 93 35.46 -4.60 -21.51
N GLU A 94 35.25 -4.68 -22.83
CA GLU A 94 36.12 -4.65 -24.03
C GLU A 94 36.80 -6.00 -24.33
N GLY A 95 36.51 -6.55 -25.52
CA GLY A 95 36.90 -7.87 -26.02
C GLY A 95 36.17 -8.19 -27.35
N THR A 96 36.88 -8.72 -28.34
CA THR A 96 36.54 -8.48 -29.77
C THR A 96 35.88 -9.66 -30.52
N LYS A 97 35.11 -9.30 -31.56
CA LYS A 97 34.50 -10.07 -32.67
C LYS A 97 35.56 -10.77 -33.60
N PRO A 98 35.21 -11.51 -34.70
CA PRO A 98 33.92 -12.06 -35.20
C PRO A 98 34.00 -13.49 -35.88
N VAL A 99 32.94 -13.87 -36.63
CA VAL A 99 32.88 -14.85 -37.77
C VAL A 99 32.56 -16.35 -37.47
N MET A 100 31.78 -16.96 -38.40
CA MET A 100 31.37 -18.39 -38.50
C MET A 100 32.09 -19.06 -39.71
N PRO A 101 32.15 -20.40 -39.82
CA PRO A 101 31.13 -21.10 -40.63
C PRO A 101 30.76 -22.57 -40.22
N ASP A 102 29.74 -23.09 -40.89
CA ASP A 102 29.34 -24.50 -41.16
C ASP A 102 29.39 -25.64 -40.10
N LYS A 103 28.18 -26.08 -39.71
CA LYS A 103 27.60 -27.39 -40.07
C LYS A 103 28.38 -28.69 -39.74
N SER A 104 27.98 -29.36 -38.65
CA SER A 104 27.51 -30.77 -38.68
C SER A 104 26.85 -31.20 -37.36
N THR A 105 25.90 -32.13 -37.45
CA THR A 105 25.21 -32.86 -36.35
C THR A 105 25.91 -34.20 -36.04
N PRO A 106 25.50 -34.99 -35.03
CA PRO A 106 24.96 -34.67 -33.70
C PRO A 106 25.62 -35.48 -32.54
N GLN A 107 25.46 -35.10 -31.25
CA GLN A 107 25.03 -36.00 -30.15
C GLN A 107 25.13 -35.42 -28.71
N LEU A 108 24.25 -35.94 -27.84
CA LEU A 108 24.43 -36.28 -26.41
C LEU A 108 25.41 -35.46 -25.53
N LYS A 109 24.84 -34.58 -24.68
CA LYS A 109 24.84 -34.68 -23.19
C LYS A 109 24.40 -33.35 -22.57
N HIS A 110 23.11 -33.25 -22.20
CA HIS A 110 22.64 -32.15 -21.35
C HIS A 110 22.85 -32.51 -19.88
N ASP A 111 24.03 -32.21 -19.36
CA ASP A 111 24.23 -32.17 -17.91
C ASP A 111 23.59 -30.90 -17.31
N SER A 112 23.16 -30.98 -16.06
CA SER A 112 22.14 -30.06 -15.51
C SER A 112 22.73 -28.81 -14.87
N VAL A 113 23.04 -27.79 -15.68
CA VAL A 113 23.37 -26.45 -15.17
C VAL A 113 22.11 -25.75 -14.66
N ILE A 114 22.03 -25.57 -13.35
CA ILE A 114 20.89 -24.97 -12.64
C ILE A 114 20.64 -23.54 -13.12
N LYS A 115 19.47 -23.28 -13.71
CA LYS A 115 18.95 -21.91 -13.87
C LYS A 115 18.62 -21.33 -12.49
N VAL A 116 19.53 -20.55 -11.92
CA VAL A 116 19.19 -19.63 -10.82
C VAL A 116 18.13 -18.65 -11.30
N ALA A 117 16.93 -18.76 -10.73
CA ALA A 117 15.81 -17.89 -11.06
C ALA A 117 16.04 -16.47 -10.49
N PRO A 118 15.47 -15.41 -11.10
CA PRO A 118 15.52 -14.07 -10.56
C PRO A 118 14.96 -14.00 -9.13
N LEU A 119 15.63 -13.25 -8.25
CA LEU A 119 15.27 -13.13 -6.84
C LEU A 119 13.82 -12.64 -6.70
N ALA A 120 12.94 -13.50 -6.19
CA ALA A 120 11.52 -13.19 -6.04
C ALA A 120 11.32 -12.05 -5.01
N LYS A 121 10.35 -11.17 -5.29
CA LYS A 121 9.89 -10.18 -4.31
C LYS A 121 9.38 -10.92 -3.06
N PRO A 122 9.65 -10.42 -1.83
CA PRO A 122 9.11 -11.04 -0.62
C PRO A 122 7.59 -11.22 -0.72
N ALA A 123 7.12 -12.45 -0.55
CA ALA A 123 5.69 -12.74 -0.51
C ALA A 123 5.06 -11.99 0.70
N PRO A 124 3.85 -11.43 0.57
CA PRO A 124 3.20 -10.80 1.72
C PRO A 124 3.01 -11.84 2.83
N ILE A 125 3.51 -11.53 4.03
CA ILE A 125 3.41 -12.42 5.19
C ILE A 125 1.96 -12.36 5.69
N PHE A 126 1.13 -13.26 5.19
CA PHE A 126 -0.17 -13.55 5.79
C PHE A 126 0.00 -14.51 6.96
N LYS A 127 -0.75 -14.28 8.04
CA LYS A 127 -0.85 -15.20 9.17
C LYS A 127 -2.15 -16.00 9.04
N LEU A 128 -2.09 -17.25 9.50
CA LEU A 128 -3.23 -18.15 9.59
C LEU A 128 -3.80 -18.11 11.02
N TRP A 129 -5.11 -17.97 11.14
CA TRP A 129 -5.86 -18.11 12.38
C TRP A 129 -6.84 -19.29 12.26
N THR A 130 -6.84 -20.15 13.27
CA THR A 130 -7.68 -21.36 13.31
C THR A 130 -8.51 -21.40 14.60
N MET A 131 -9.79 -21.76 14.51
CA MET A 131 -10.59 -22.24 15.64
C MET A 131 -10.81 -23.73 15.48
N GLU A 132 -10.54 -24.50 16.55
CA GLU A 132 -10.65 -25.95 16.52
C GLU A 132 -12.08 -26.43 16.81
N LYS A 133 -12.42 -27.61 16.28
CA LYS A 133 -13.73 -28.23 16.51
C LYS A 133 -13.99 -28.46 18.01
N GLY A 134 -15.23 -28.24 18.44
CA GLY A 134 -15.66 -28.46 19.83
C GLY A 134 -15.36 -27.27 20.76
N THR A 135 -14.88 -26.16 20.21
CA THR A 135 -14.88 -24.85 20.90
C THR A 135 -16.18 -24.09 20.58
N THR A 136 -16.40 -22.94 21.23
CA THR A 136 -17.42 -21.97 20.80
C THR A 136 -16.75 -20.75 20.16
N LEU A 137 -17.49 -20.00 19.34
CA LEU A 137 -17.03 -18.81 18.65
C LEU A 137 -16.51 -17.76 19.64
N LYS A 138 -17.23 -17.51 20.74
CA LYS A 138 -16.83 -16.58 21.81
C LYS A 138 -15.52 -17.02 22.44
N ALA A 139 -15.41 -18.29 22.85
CA ALA A 139 -14.20 -18.82 23.46
C ALA A 139 -13.00 -18.78 22.50
N GLY A 140 -13.18 -19.22 21.25
CA GLY A 140 -12.15 -19.21 20.22
C GLY A 140 -11.69 -17.80 19.87
N TYR A 141 -12.62 -16.86 19.72
CA TYR A 141 -12.31 -15.47 19.39
C TYR A 141 -11.60 -14.72 20.53
N MET A 142 -12.05 -14.90 21.79
CA MET A 142 -11.37 -14.35 22.96
C MET A 142 -9.95 -14.94 23.12
N ALA A 143 -9.77 -16.23 22.78
CA ALA A 143 -8.46 -16.89 22.75
C ALA A 143 -7.55 -16.45 21.59
N TRP A 144 -8.09 -15.89 20.50
CA TRP A 144 -7.31 -15.16 19.49
C TRP A 144 -6.92 -13.77 20.00
N ALA A 145 -7.90 -12.96 20.43
CA ALA A 145 -7.68 -11.57 20.86
C ALA A 145 -6.63 -11.44 21.98
N SER A 146 -6.66 -12.36 22.95
CA SER A 146 -5.70 -12.43 24.06
C SER A 146 -4.25 -12.70 23.60
N LYS A 147 -4.04 -13.24 22.40
CA LYS A 147 -2.71 -13.51 21.81
C LYS A 147 -2.21 -12.32 20.99
N GLU A 148 -3.08 -11.59 20.32
CA GLU A 148 -2.71 -10.49 19.42
C GLU A 148 -2.45 -9.17 20.17
N ASN A 149 -1.42 -8.44 19.76
CA ASN A 149 -1.14 -7.10 20.32
C ASN A 149 -2.01 -6.03 19.61
N CYS A 150 -2.42 -5.02 20.36
CA CYS A 150 -3.06 -3.83 19.82
C CYS A 150 -2.03 -2.89 19.17
N PRO A 151 -2.25 -2.36 17.95
CA PRO A 151 -1.24 -1.59 17.23
C PRO A 151 -1.06 -0.15 17.74
N VAL A 152 -2.03 0.38 18.51
CA VAL A 152 -2.05 1.80 18.95
C VAL A 152 -2.11 1.99 20.47
N GLY A 153 -2.07 0.90 21.25
CA GLY A 153 -2.16 0.95 22.70
C GLY A 153 -1.24 -0.06 23.38
N LYS A 154 -0.99 0.13 24.68
CA LYS A 154 -0.02 -0.66 25.46
C LYS A 154 -0.65 -1.96 25.98
N GLY A 155 -1.06 -2.87 25.10
CA GLY A 155 -1.69 -4.12 25.53
C GLY A 155 -2.14 -5.10 24.43
N LYS A 156 -2.83 -6.15 24.86
CA LYS A 156 -3.59 -7.08 24.01
C LYS A 156 -4.92 -6.46 23.57
N TRP A 157 -5.62 -7.13 22.66
CA TRP A 157 -7.01 -6.80 22.36
C TRP A 157 -7.94 -7.30 23.47
N SER A 158 -8.80 -6.40 23.94
CA SER A 158 -9.90 -6.69 24.85
C SER A 158 -11.17 -6.95 24.06
N VAL A 159 -11.94 -7.97 24.45
CA VAL A 159 -13.20 -8.34 23.79
C VAL A 159 -14.36 -8.16 24.76
N ARG A 160 -15.38 -7.43 24.30
CA ARG A 160 -16.69 -7.27 24.93
C ARG A 160 -17.73 -7.97 24.06
N TRP A 161 -18.66 -8.68 24.68
CA TRP A 161 -19.59 -9.55 23.99
C TRP A 161 -21.00 -9.31 24.55
N ASP A 162 -21.72 -8.38 23.91
CA ASP A 162 -22.95 -7.76 24.40
C ASP A 162 -24.22 -8.49 23.87
N THR A 163 -24.15 -9.82 23.73
CA THR A 163 -25.27 -10.70 23.33
C THR A 163 -25.07 -12.11 23.91
N ASP A 164 -26.17 -12.83 24.16
CA ASP A 164 -26.14 -14.23 24.62
C ASP A 164 -25.85 -15.22 23.48
N THR A 165 -25.85 -14.75 22.23
CA THR A 165 -25.52 -15.55 21.04
C THR A 165 -24.05 -16.00 21.09
N ASP A 166 -23.83 -17.31 21.15
CA ASP A 166 -22.54 -17.97 20.96
C ASP A 166 -22.71 -19.22 20.10
N TYR A 167 -21.82 -19.42 19.12
CA TYR A 167 -21.95 -20.47 18.11
C TYR A 167 -20.99 -21.63 18.39
N PRO A 168 -21.43 -22.90 18.35
CA PRO A 168 -20.52 -24.04 18.40
C PRO A 168 -19.67 -24.09 17.13
N ILE A 169 -18.40 -24.48 17.28
CA ILE A 169 -17.48 -24.73 16.17
C ILE A 169 -17.54 -26.21 15.81
N ASP A 170 -18.51 -26.59 14.98
CA ASP A 170 -18.73 -27.99 14.56
C ASP A 170 -17.68 -28.53 13.57
N TYR A 171 -16.93 -27.63 12.93
CA TYR A 171 -15.83 -27.93 12.02
C TYR A 171 -14.72 -26.86 12.15
N PRO A 172 -13.42 -27.19 12.05
CA PRO A 172 -12.36 -26.21 12.25
C PRO A 172 -12.41 -25.06 11.24
N LEU A 173 -12.57 -23.83 11.72
CA LEU A 173 -12.59 -22.63 10.88
C LEU A 173 -11.17 -22.10 10.68
N ARG A 174 -10.85 -21.66 9.46
CA ARG A 174 -9.51 -21.18 9.08
C ARG A 174 -9.60 -19.87 8.29
N PHE A 175 -8.92 -18.83 8.76
CA PHE A 175 -8.91 -17.50 8.16
C PHE A 175 -7.47 -17.02 7.97
N THR A 176 -7.23 -16.31 6.87
CA THR A 176 -5.89 -15.87 6.45
C THR A 176 -5.92 -14.36 6.24
N GLY A 177 -5.05 -13.63 6.95
CA GLY A 177 -5.07 -12.16 6.92
C GLY A 177 -3.72 -11.53 7.22
N LYS A 178 -3.67 -10.21 7.03
CA LYS A 178 -2.47 -9.37 7.23
C LYS A 178 -2.30 -8.95 8.69
N ASN A 179 -3.39 -8.89 9.45
CA ASN A 179 -3.43 -8.53 10.86
C ASN A 179 -4.72 -9.10 11.50
N PHE A 180 -4.88 -8.87 12.81
CA PHE A 180 -6.03 -9.39 13.57
C PHE A 180 -7.39 -8.77 13.20
N GLU A 181 -7.40 -7.52 12.74
CA GLU A 181 -8.62 -6.81 12.33
C GLU A 181 -9.14 -7.39 11.00
N ASP A 182 -8.25 -7.63 10.04
CA ASP A 182 -8.53 -8.27 8.74
C ASP A 182 -9.21 -9.64 8.90
N VAL A 183 -8.72 -10.51 9.79
CA VAL A 183 -9.41 -11.78 10.09
C VAL A 183 -10.64 -11.65 11.01
N THR A 184 -10.75 -10.56 11.78
CA THR A 184 -11.96 -10.27 12.56
C THR A 184 -13.10 -9.90 11.61
N ASP A 185 -12.86 -9.00 10.66
CA ASP A 185 -13.84 -8.61 9.65
C ASP A 185 -14.26 -9.83 8.80
N GLN A 186 -13.30 -10.66 8.34
CA GLN A 186 -13.61 -11.91 7.61
C GLN A 186 -14.45 -12.90 8.44
N LEU A 187 -14.15 -13.07 9.73
CA LEU A 187 -14.88 -13.97 10.63
C LEU A 187 -16.32 -13.50 10.83
N PHE A 188 -16.53 -12.23 11.15
CA PHE A 188 -17.87 -11.72 11.40
C PHE A 188 -18.66 -11.48 10.11
N ASP A 189 -18.05 -11.24 8.95
CA ASP A 189 -18.78 -11.22 7.66
C ASP A 189 -19.36 -12.58 7.25
N PHE A 190 -18.82 -13.69 7.77
CA PHE A 190 -19.44 -15.01 7.72
C PHE A 190 -20.64 -15.09 8.67
N TYR A 191 -20.46 -14.71 9.95
CA TYR A 191 -21.54 -14.73 10.96
C TYR A 191 -22.61 -13.65 10.78
N ARG A 192 -22.43 -12.67 9.90
CA ARG A 192 -23.48 -11.71 9.47
C ARG A 192 -24.56 -12.33 8.58
N ARG A 193 -24.43 -13.61 8.21
CA ARG A 193 -25.35 -14.35 7.32
C ARG A 193 -26.06 -15.53 7.98
N THR A 194 -25.83 -15.76 9.28
CA THR A 194 -26.52 -16.80 10.05
C THR A 194 -27.93 -16.33 10.48
N GLN A 195 -28.71 -17.24 11.06
CA GLN A 195 -30.07 -16.95 11.53
C GLN A 195 -30.13 -15.95 12.70
N ALA A 196 -29.06 -15.88 13.51
CA ALA A 196 -28.85 -14.86 14.54
C ALA A 196 -27.54 -14.12 14.20
N PRO A 197 -27.60 -13.05 13.39
CA PRO A 197 -26.40 -12.44 12.83
C PRO A 197 -25.59 -11.72 13.91
N LEU A 198 -24.27 -11.88 13.86
CA LEU A 198 -23.33 -11.16 14.74
C LEU A 198 -22.64 -10.03 13.99
N TYR A 199 -22.60 -8.85 14.61
CA TYR A 199 -21.88 -7.67 14.14
C TYR A 199 -20.67 -7.40 15.05
N VAL A 200 -19.66 -6.71 14.50
CA VAL A 200 -18.42 -6.40 15.21
C VAL A 200 -18.03 -4.93 15.02
N ILE A 201 -17.54 -4.29 16.07
CA ILE A 201 -17.07 -2.89 16.06
C ILE A 201 -15.72 -2.78 16.77
N GLY A 202 -14.69 -2.33 16.06
CA GLY A 202 -13.31 -2.19 16.56
C GLY A 202 -12.94 -0.77 17.01
N TYR A 203 -12.87 -0.55 18.32
CA TYR A 203 -12.46 0.72 18.94
C TYR A 203 -10.94 0.75 19.15
N ARG A 204 -10.19 0.94 18.06
CA ARG A 204 -8.70 0.86 18.08
C ARG A 204 -8.03 1.69 19.19
N PRO A 205 -8.39 2.96 19.47
CA PRO A 205 -7.76 3.74 20.53
C PRO A 205 -7.93 3.18 21.96
N GLN A 206 -8.92 2.30 22.16
CA GLN A 206 -9.18 1.62 23.43
C GLN A 206 -8.71 0.15 23.42
N CYS A 207 -8.17 -0.33 22.29
CA CYS A 207 -7.84 -1.74 22.06
C CYS A 207 -9.03 -2.69 22.31
N LEU A 208 -10.26 -2.20 22.12
CA LEU A 208 -11.51 -2.87 22.44
C LEU A 208 -12.21 -3.30 21.16
N ILE A 209 -12.71 -4.53 21.13
CA ILE A 209 -13.62 -5.03 20.10
C ILE A 209 -14.93 -5.41 20.77
N VAL A 210 -16.04 -4.91 20.23
CA VAL A 210 -17.40 -5.19 20.71
C VAL A 210 -18.11 -6.08 19.70
N ILE A 211 -18.73 -7.16 20.18
CA ILE A 211 -19.59 -8.05 19.40
C ILE A 211 -21.03 -7.87 19.89
N SER A 212 -21.97 -7.73 18.97
CA SER A 212 -23.39 -7.51 19.25
C SER A 212 -24.30 -8.17 18.21
N ASP A 213 -25.53 -8.48 18.61
CA ASP A 213 -26.62 -8.91 17.72
C ASP A 213 -27.29 -7.74 16.97
N LYS A 214 -26.97 -6.50 17.38
CA LYS A 214 -27.40 -5.25 16.77
C LYS A 214 -26.24 -4.59 16.02
N LYS A 215 -26.60 -3.76 15.04
CA LYS A 215 -25.72 -3.01 14.14
C LYS A 215 -25.75 -1.52 14.44
#